data_AF-A0A534X6X4-F1
#
_entry.id   AF-A0A534X6X4-F1
#
_cell.length_a   1.000
_cell.length_b   1.000
_cell.length_c   1.000
_cell.angle_alpha   90.00
_cell.angle_beta   90.00
_cell.angle_gamma   90.00
#
_symmetry.space_group_name_H-M   'P 1'
#
loop_
_entity.id
_entity.type
_entity.pdbx_description
1 polymer ?
#
loop_
_entity_poly.entity_id
_entity_poly.type
_entity_poly.pdbx_seq_one_letter_code
_entity_poly.pdbx_strand_id
1 'polypeptide(L)'
;MRRGAAWSLVPAAMAAALTLTPGPVASAESEHFQVRGEFEAEGEQHHGEFEAEREHHHGEFEAEGEHHAGGRVVTMFSRVEAEMSLRARGLEPGEHLFLVLRDADGHDTVITGFAADDRGRARLRFRNPARSGHDLTFDFDPRDKRIVVEDDAGDVMSTGVPSGGPPVPGNACAAVNTGDVFFVADGGAGKAKARFRREEDCDRDFRVEVEDVAPGSYEVCVAGTSYGTFQVVSNGVQVEGELELDNDADQPGDRPFPASLPDPIGLSIEVRQGAGSPCTGTLFFSFTSFPDTP
;
A
#
# COMPACT_ATOMS: atom_id res chain seq x y z
N MET A 1 65.88 -8.99 -18.57
CA MET A 1 67.03 -8.48 -17.77
C MET A 1 66.66 -7.11 -17.21
N ARG A 2 66.60 -7.02 -15.87
CA ARG A 2 66.63 -5.85 -14.96
C ARG A 2 66.29 -4.46 -15.51
N ARG A 3 65.15 -3.91 -15.06
CA ARG A 3 64.90 -2.48 -14.67
C ARG A 3 63.70 -2.54 -13.71
N GLY A 4 63.65 -1.94 -12.52
CA GLY A 4 64.27 -0.75 -11.97
C GLY A 4 63.12 0.00 -11.28
N ALA A 5 63.05 -0.09 -9.95
CA ALA A 5 61.93 0.38 -9.13
C ALA A 5 61.76 1.92 -9.22
N ALA A 6 60.52 2.38 -9.41
CA ALA A 6 60.13 3.78 -9.28
C ALA A 6 59.34 3.96 -8.00
N TRP A 7 59.84 4.83 -7.11
CA TRP A 7 59.18 5.26 -5.88
C TRP A 7 58.22 6.41 -6.21
N SER A 8 56.98 6.30 -5.71
CA SER A 8 55.96 7.34 -5.81
C SER A 8 55.98 8.22 -4.56
N LEU A 9 56.08 9.53 -4.75
CA LEU A 9 55.97 10.57 -3.73
C LEU A 9 54.48 10.90 -3.50
N VAL A 10 54.03 10.81 -2.24
CA VAL A 10 52.72 11.30 -1.79
C VAL A 10 52.96 12.62 -1.03
N PRO A 11 52.20 13.70 -1.27
CA PRO A 11 52.39 14.95 -0.54
C PRO A 11 51.73 14.90 0.84
N ALA A 12 52.42 15.51 1.81
CA ALA A 12 51.96 15.75 3.17
C ALA A 12 50.95 16.90 3.23
N ALA A 13 49.85 16.71 3.96
CA ALA A 13 48.99 17.80 4.43
C ALA A 13 49.04 17.85 5.96
N MET A 14 49.38 19.03 6.47
CA MET A 14 49.63 19.34 7.88
C MET A 14 48.32 19.32 8.69
N ALA A 15 48.32 18.60 9.81
CA ALA A 15 47.31 18.72 10.85
C ALA A 15 47.76 19.79 11.85
N ALA A 16 46.98 20.86 11.99
CA ALA A 16 47.16 21.88 13.03
C ALA A 16 46.36 21.46 14.27
N ALA A 17 47.07 21.19 15.38
CA ALA A 17 46.49 20.94 16.68
C ALA A 17 46.20 22.28 17.38
N LEU A 18 44.94 22.50 17.79
CA LEU A 18 44.56 23.59 18.69
C LEU A 18 44.21 22.99 20.05
N THR A 19 45.08 23.21 21.03
CA THR A 19 44.91 22.78 22.42
C THR A 19 44.05 23.78 23.17
N LEU A 20 42.86 23.37 23.63
CA LEU A 20 42.11 24.11 24.65
C LEU A 20 42.36 23.49 26.03
N THR A 21 42.84 24.32 26.94
CA THR A 21 43.04 24.06 28.38
C THR A 21 41.70 24.11 29.14
N PRO A 22 41.48 23.26 30.17
CA PRO A 22 40.27 23.30 30.99
C PRO A 22 40.35 24.36 32.10
N GLY A 23 39.30 25.16 32.24
CA GLY A 23 39.04 26.09 33.34
C GLY A 23 37.84 25.64 34.19
N PRO A 24 37.65 26.23 35.39
CA PRO A 24 37.16 25.52 36.58
C PRO A 24 35.65 25.27 36.63
N VAL A 25 35.29 24.18 37.33
CA VAL A 25 33.93 23.77 37.67
C VAL A 25 33.41 24.64 38.82
N ALA A 26 32.27 25.29 38.62
CA ALA A 26 31.50 25.94 39.68
C ALA A 26 30.06 25.41 39.69
N SER A 27 29.70 24.74 40.78
CA SER A 27 28.31 24.45 41.15
C SER A 27 27.56 25.73 41.51
N ALA A 28 26.30 25.84 41.06
CA ALA A 28 25.23 26.61 41.68
C ALA A 28 23.92 26.05 41.10
N GLU A 29 23.15 25.29 41.87
CA GLU A 29 22.09 25.78 42.76
C GLU A 29 20.91 26.40 42.01
N SER A 30 19.80 25.68 42.12
CA SER A 30 18.45 25.99 41.71
C SER A 30 17.94 27.28 42.35
N GLU A 31 17.51 28.26 41.56
CA GLU A 31 16.62 29.31 42.03
C GLU A 31 15.50 29.60 41.03
N HIS A 32 14.31 29.68 41.61
CA HIS A 32 13.02 29.94 41.00
C HIS A 32 13.00 31.28 40.23
N PHE A 33 12.52 31.25 38.98
CA PHE A 33 11.96 32.44 38.34
C PHE A 33 10.47 32.19 38.03
N GLN A 34 9.62 32.76 38.87
CA GLN A 34 8.17 32.83 38.64
C GLN A 34 7.89 33.97 37.67
N VAL A 35 7.32 33.66 36.51
CA VAL A 35 6.49 34.61 35.77
C VAL A 35 5.04 34.20 36.01
N ARG A 36 4.36 34.95 36.87
CA ARG A 36 2.89 34.94 36.96
C ARG A 36 2.35 35.73 35.78
N GLY A 37 1.87 35.03 34.77
CA GLY A 37 0.85 35.52 33.84
C GLY A 37 -0.43 34.75 34.15
N GLU A 38 -1.40 35.42 34.75
CA GLU A 38 -2.76 34.90 34.86
C GLU A 38 -3.35 34.85 33.45
N PHE A 39 -3.44 33.65 32.88
CA PHE A 39 -4.34 33.35 31.78
C PHE A 39 -5.33 32.33 32.31
N GLU A 40 -6.58 32.78 32.47
CA GLU A 40 -7.72 31.88 32.58
C GLU A 40 -7.85 31.12 31.26
N ALA A 41 -7.30 29.91 31.24
CA ALA A 41 -7.64 28.91 30.24
C ALA A 41 -8.63 27.94 30.89
N GLU A 42 -9.92 28.28 30.79
CA GLU A 42 -10.95 27.25 30.85
C GLU A 42 -10.76 26.36 29.63
N GLY A 43 -10.34 25.12 29.89
CA GLY A 43 -10.08 24.13 28.86
C GLY A 43 -9.60 22.87 29.57
N GLU A 44 -10.56 22.04 29.96
CA GLU A 44 -10.35 20.72 30.53
C GLU A 44 -9.24 19.99 29.74
N GLN A 45 -8.13 19.72 30.41
CA GLN A 45 -7.14 18.77 29.93
C GLN A 45 -7.77 17.38 29.99
N HIS A 46 -8.51 17.01 28.96
CA HIS A 46 -8.80 15.61 28.70
C HIS A 46 -7.50 14.97 28.21
N HIS A 47 -6.72 14.41 29.13
CA HIS A 47 -5.93 13.22 28.83
C HIS A 47 -6.91 12.11 28.43
N GLY A 48 -7.41 12.18 27.19
CA GLY A 48 -8.05 11.07 26.53
C GLY A 48 -6.95 10.10 26.13
N GLU A 49 -6.77 9.06 26.92
CA GLU A 49 -6.22 7.80 26.42
C GLU A 49 -7.19 7.37 25.31
N PHE A 50 -6.87 7.71 24.06
CA PHE A 50 -7.57 7.17 22.90
C PHE A 50 -7.27 5.68 22.89
N GLU A 51 -8.10 4.89 23.57
CA GLU A 51 -8.17 3.46 23.32
C GLU A 51 -8.46 3.33 21.83
N ALA A 52 -7.46 2.95 21.04
CA ALA A 52 -7.65 2.61 19.66
C ALA A 52 -8.69 1.49 19.64
N GLU A 53 -9.92 1.79 19.22
CA GLU A 53 -10.98 0.80 19.11
C GLU A 53 -10.48 -0.30 18.17
N ARG A 54 -10.09 -1.43 18.77
CA ARG A 54 -9.60 -2.60 18.06
C ARG A 54 -10.79 -3.47 17.79
N GLU A 55 -11.16 -3.58 16.53
CA GLU A 55 -12.22 -4.48 16.14
C GLU A 55 -11.65 -5.81 15.72
N HIS A 56 -12.09 -6.85 16.41
CA HIS A 56 -11.70 -8.23 16.18
C HIS A 56 -12.83 -8.96 15.49
N HIS A 57 -12.57 -9.42 14.28
CA HIS A 57 -13.45 -10.29 13.53
C HIS A 57 -12.90 -11.72 13.58
N HIS A 58 -13.77 -12.62 14.00
CA HIS A 58 -13.46 -14.04 14.15
C HIS A 58 -14.33 -14.79 13.15
N GLY A 59 -13.69 -15.42 12.16
CA GLY A 59 -14.34 -16.32 11.22
C GLY A 59 -13.84 -17.75 11.43
N GLU A 60 -14.75 -18.71 11.38
CA GLU A 60 -14.38 -20.13 11.24
C GLU A 60 -14.56 -20.52 9.78
N PHE A 61 -13.62 -21.30 9.26
CA PHE A 61 -13.72 -21.86 7.92
C PHE A 61 -14.63 -23.07 7.94
N GLU A 62 -15.57 -23.09 7.02
CA GLU A 62 -16.38 -24.25 6.70
C GLU A 62 -15.72 -25.01 5.55
N ALA A 63 -15.70 -26.34 5.66
CA ALA A 63 -15.20 -27.20 4.60
C ALA A 63 -16.14 -27.08 3.39
N GLU A 64 -15.56 -27.00 2.20
CA GLU A 64 -16.31 -27.03 0.95
C GLU A 64 -16.16 -28.43 0.31
N GLY A 65 -17.15 -28.87 -0.46
CA GLY A 65 -17.11 -30.18 -1.13
C GLY A 65 -16.98 -31.38 -0.17
N GLU A 66 -16.15 -32.37 -0.53
CA GLU A 66 -15.87 -33.56 0.28
C GLU A 66 -14.66 -33.37 1.22
N HIS A 67 -14.10 -32.17 1.30
CA HIS A 67 -12.91 -31.90 2.09
C HIS A 67 -13.21 -31.97 3.60
N HIS A 68 -12.22 -32.38 4.39
CA HIS A 68 -12.29 -32.33 5.87
C HIS A 68 -11.52 -31.13 6.43
N ALA A 69 -11.16 -30.19 5.54
CA ALA A 69 -10.42 -29.00 5.87
C ALA A 69 -11.24 -28.09 6.77
N GLY A 70 -10.56 -27.42 7.68
CA GLY A 70 -11.19 -26.43 8.53
C GLY A 70 -10.15 -25.51 9.12
N GLY A 71 -10.61 -24.44 9.73
CA GLY A 71 -9.68 -23.42 10.14
C GLY A 71 -10.33 -22.26 10.86
N ARG A 72 -9.49 -21.30 11.21
CA ARG A 72 -9.94 -20.04 11.78
C ARG A 72 -9.21 -18.90 11.11
N VAL A 73 -9.95 -17.87 10.74
CA VAL A 73 -9.43 -16.56 10.41
C VAL A 73 -9.70 -15.63 11.58
N VAL A 74 -8.71 -14.81 11.90
CA VAL A 74 -8.91 -13.63 12.74
C VAL A 74 -8.44 -12.45 11.94
N THR A 75 -9.32 -11.50 11.74
CA THR A 75 -9.00 -10.18 11.21
C THR A 75 -9.11 -9.18 12.36
N MET A 76 -8.11 -8.32 12.48
CA MET A 76 -8.10 -7.22 13.45
C MET A 76 -7.81 -5.95 12.67
N PHE A 77 -8.69 -4.97 12.86
CA PHE A 77 -8.53 -3.65 12.29
C PHE A 77 -8.42 -2.63 13.41
N SER A 78 -7.51 -1.69 13.22
CA SER A 78 -7.38 -0.49 14.03
C SER A 78 -6.85 0.63 13.13
N ARG A 79 -6.90 1.88 13.61
CA ARG A 79 -6.42 3.05 12.84
C ARG A 79 -4.93 3.00 12.46
N VAL A 80 -4.12 2.20 13.15
CA VAL A 80 -2.65 2.19 13.02
C VAL A 80 -2.07 0.84 12.66
N GLU A 81 -2.83 -0.23 12.83
CA GLU A 81 -2.40 -1.60 12.59
C GLU A 81 -3.55 -2.44 12.03
N ALA A 82 -3.26 -3.19 10.99
CA ALA A 82 -4.13 -4.26 10.51
C ALA A 82 -3.41 -5.61 10.65
N GLU A 83 -4.13 -6.63 11.11
CA GLU A 83 -3.62 -8.00 11.19
C GLU A 83 -4.66 -8.99 10.70
N MET A 84 -4.26 -9.90 9.83
CA MET A 84 -5.04 -11.10 9.52
C MET A 84 -4.19 -12.33 9.80
N SER A 85 -4.73 -13.24 10.62
CA SER A 85 -4.11 -14.53 10.92
C SER A 85 -5.04 -15.64 10.46
N LEU A 86 -4.57 -16.44 9.51
CA LEU A 86 -5.25 -17.65 9.06
C LEU A 86 -4.54 -18.87 9.65
N ARG A 87 -5.32 -19.79 10.19
CA ARG A 87 -4.83 -21.12 10.61
C ARG A 87 -5.74 -22.18 10.02
N ALA A 88 -5.18 -22.98 9.12
CA ALA A 88 -5.84 -24.10 8.47
C ALA A 88 -5.35 -25.43 9.04
N ARG A 89 -6.21 -26.44 8.99
CA ARG A 89 -5.93 -27.84 9.35
C ARG A 89 -6.76 -28.77 8.47
N GLY A 90 -6.34 -30.03 8.38
CA GLY A 90 -7.07 -31.05 7.61
C GLY A 90 -6.90 -30.89 6.10
N LEU A 91 -5.84 -30.20 5.68
CA LEU A 91 -5.40 -30.08 4.28
C LEU A 91 -4.57 -31.31 3.89
N GLU A 92 -4.40 -31.57 2.59
CA GLU A 92 -3.50 -32.63 2.17
C GLU A 92 -2.02 -32.22 2.42
N PRO A 93 -1.18 -33.08 3.04
CA PRO A 93 0.20 -32.71 3.34
C PRO A 93 1.02 -32.38 2.08
N GLY A 94 1.69 -31.22 2.09
CA GLY A 94 2.52 -30.76 0.96
C GLY A 94 1.74 -30.24 -0.25
N GLU A 95 0.41 -30.20 -0.15
CA GLU A 95 -0.46 -29.64 -1.17
C GLU A 95 -0.23 -28.14 -1.33
N HIS A 96 -0.19 -27.69 -2.59
CA HIS A 96 -0.13 -26.28 -2.95
C HIS A 96 -1.54 -25.71 -3.05
N LEU A 97 -1.77 -24.61 -2.33
CA LEU A 97 -3.06 -23.99 -2.15
C LEU A 97 -2.93 -22.48 -2.38
N PHE A 98 -4.06 -21.84 -2.69
CA PHE A 98 -4.15 -20.40 -2.83
C PHE A 98 -5.14 -19.82 -1.83
N LEU A 99 -4.80 -18.64 -1.30
CA LEU A 99 -5.75 -17.80 -0.59
C LEU A 99 -6.36 -16.81 -1.57
N VAL A 100 -7.68 -16.81 -1.67
CA VAL A 100 -8.45 -15.98 -2.59
C VAL A 100 -9.46 -15.14 -1.82
N LEU A 101 -9.64 -13.89 -2.26
CA LEU A 101 -10.81 -13.09 -1.91
C LEU A 101 -11.80 -13.17 -3.06
N ARG A 102 -12.97 -13.73 -2.77
CA ARG A 102 -14.08 -13.82 -3.72
C ARG A 102 -15.12 -12.78 -3.39
N ASP A 103 -15.44 -11.93 -4.35
CA ASP A 103 -16.48 -10.92 -4.22
C ASP A 103 -17.89 -11.54 -4.28
N ALA A 104 -18.92 -10.79 -3.89
CA ALA A 104 -20.32 -11.20 -4.00
C ALA A 104 -20.72 -11.53 -5.45
N ASP A 105 -20.10 -10.84 -6.42
CA ASP A 105 -20.30 -11.07 -7.85
C ASP A 105 -19.49 -12.27 -8.40
N GLY A 106 -18.72 -12.97 -7.55
CA GLY A 106 -17.93 -14.14 -7.91
C GLY A 106 -16.58 -13.84 -8.57
N HIS A 107 -16.11 -12.59 -8.51
CA HIS A 107 -14.77 -12.23 -8.98
C HIS A 107 -13.71 -12.61 -7.95
N ASP A 108 -12.66 -13.30 -8.41
CA ASP A 108 -11.59 -13.82 -7.56
C ASP A 108 -10.32 -12.98 -7.63
N THR A 109 -9.79 -12.65 -6.46
CA THR A 109 -8.48 -12.04 -6.31
C THR A 109 -7.56 -12.99 -5.54
N VAL A 110 -6.55 -13.52 -6.22
CA VAL A 110 -5.54 -14.36 -5.59
C VAL A 110 -4.62 -13.49 -4.75
N ILE A 111 -4.59 -13.73 -3.44
CA ILE A 111 -3.76 -12.99 -2.49
C ILE A 111 -2.37 -13.60 -2.40
N THR A 112 -2.30 -14.92 -2.20
CA THR A 112 -1.01 -15.61 -2.07
C THR A 112 -1.14 -17.12 -2.26
N GLY A 113 -0.07 -17.76 -2.72
CA GLY A 113 0.07 -19.21 -2.73
C GLY A 113 0.84 -19.71 -1.50
N PHE A 114 0.49 -20.88 -0.98
CA PHE A 114 1.16 -21.52 0.14
C PHE A 114 1.12 -23.04 0.02
N ALA A 115 1.87 -23.73 0.89
CA ALA A 115 1.82 -25.19 0.99
C ALA A 115 1.42 -25.61 2.41
N ALA A 116 0.64 -26.68 2.52
CA ALA A 116 0.37 -27.30 3.82
C ALA A 116 1.63 -28.01 4.36
N ASP A 117 1.83 -27.95 5.68
CA ASP A 117 2.90 -28.70 6.34
C ASP A 117 2.67 -30.23 6.26
N ASP A 118 3.67 -31.02 6.64
CA ASP A 118 3.59 -32.49 6.65
C ASP A 118 2.46 -33.05 7.54
N ARG A 119 1.77 -32.19 8.30
CA ARG A 119 0.62 -32.55 9.15
C ARG A 119 -0.70 -31.98 8.60
N GLY A 120 -0.71 -31.48 7.37
CA GLY A 120 -1.90 -30.92 6.73
C GLY A 120 -2.36 -29.60 7.35
N ARG A 121 -1.42 -28.75 7.79
CA ARG A 121 -1.72 -27.46 8.43
C ARG A 121 -1.02 -26.32 7.72
N ALA A 122 -1.68 -25.17 7.68
CA ALA A 122 -1.07 -23.94 7.18
C ALA A 122 -1.31 -22.78 8.14
N ARG A 123 -0.35 -21.85 8.20
CA ARG A 123 -0.50 -20.61 8.93
C ARG A 123 -0.01 -19.45 8.08
N LEU A 124 -0.91 -18.52 7.81
CA LEU A 124 -0.58 -17.25 7.16
C LEU A 124 -0.78 -16.12 8.18
N ARG A 125 0.10 -15.13 8.12
CA ARG A 125 0.01 -13.95 8.97
C ARG A 125 0.27 -12.73 8.11
N PHE A 126 -0.79 -11.97 7.86
CA PHE A 126 -0.75 -10.69 7.19
C PHE A 126 -0.70 -9.59 8.24
N ARG A 127 0.21 -8.63 8.08
CA ARG A 127 0.31 -7.45 8.94
C ARG A 127 0.57 -6.20 8.13
N ASN A 128 0.05 -5.08 8.62
CA ASN A 128 0.47 -3.75 8.21
C ASN A 128 0.65 -2.86 9.46
N PRO A 129 1.89 -2.37 9.73
CA PRO A 129 3.13 -2.69 9.04
C PRO A 129 3.62 -4.13 9.34
N ALA A 130 4.35 -4.73 8.40
CA ALA A 130 5.03 -6.01 8.63
C ALA A 130 6.10 -5.87 9.73
N ARG A 131 6.20 -6.84 10.65
CA ARG A 131 7.14 -6.81 11.80
C ARG A 131 8.30 -7.80 11.64
N SER A 132 8.21 -8.71 10.69
CA SER A 132 9.21 -9.73 10.40
C SER A 132 9.09 -10.20 8.95
N GLY A 133 10.14 -10.81 8.39
CA GLY A 133 10.09 -11.40 7.04
C GLY A 133 9.17 -12.62 6.91
N HIS A 134 8.51 -13.04 8.00
CA HIS A 134 7.46 -14.07 7.98
C HIS A 134 6.06 -13.48 7.92
N ASP A 135 5.94 -12.15 8.04
CA ASP A 135 4.68 -11.44 7.86
C ASP A 135 4.48 -11.16 6.37
N LEU A 136 3.34 -11.61 5.85
CA LEU A 136 2.84 -11.13 4.59
C LEU A 136 2.30 -9.72 4.77
N THR A 137 2.35 -8.90 3.73
CA THR A 137 1.79 -7.55 3.77
C THR A 137 0.26 -7.64 3.81
N PHE A 138 -0.37 -6.89 4.70
CA PHE A 138 -1.82 -6.74 4.71
C PHE A 138 -2.22 -5.47 3.95
N ASP A 139 -2.49 -5.64 2.65
CA ASP A 139 -2.79 -4.57 1.68
C ASP A 139 -4.15 -4.74 0.99
N PHE A 140 -4.96 -5.70 1.42
CA PHE A 140 -6.29 -5.99 0.88
C PHE A 140 -7.38 -5.78 1.93
N ASP A 141 -8.63 -5.61 1.48
CA ASP A 141 -9.80 -5.54 2.35
C ASP A 141 -10.65 -6.81 2.18
N PRO A 142 -10.73 -7.66 3.22
CA PRO A 142 -11.51 -8.90 3.13
C PRO A 142 -12.99 -8.72 3.48
N ARG A 143 -13.44 -7.53 3.91
CA ARG A 143 -14.83 -7.31 4.33
C ARG A 143 -15.78 -7.36 3.15
N ASP A 144 -17.00 -7.84 3.40
CA ASP A 144 -18.01 -8.12 2.38
C ASP A 144 -17.59 -9.12 1.30
N LYS A 145 -16.44 -9.78 1.50
CA LYS A 145 -15.89 -10.81 0.63
C LYS A 145 -15.90 -12.15 1.34
N ARG A 146 -15.78 -13.21 0.55
CA ARG A 146 -15.51 -14.56 1.03
C ARG A 146 -14.02 -14.81 0.96
N ILE A 147 -13.43 -15.17 2.09
CA ILE A 147 -12.05 -15.68 2.13
C ILE A 147 -12.14 -17.16 1.75
N VAL A 148 -11.53 -17.52 0.63
CA VAL A 148 -11.52 -18.86 0.07
C VAL A 148 -10.11 -19.41 0.12
N VAL A 149 -9.97 -20.67 0.54
CA VAL A 149 -8.77 -21.46 0.27
C VAL A 149 -9.14 -22.46 -0.81
N GLU A 150 -8.38 -22.47 -1.89
CA GLU A 150 -8.60 -23.33 -3.06
C GLU A 150 -7.35 -24.09 -3.45
N ASP A 151 -7.56 -25.24 -4.09
CA ASP A 151 -6.56 -26.07 -4.78
C ASP A 151 -6.84 -26.07 -6.29
N ASP A 152 -6.12 -26.90 -7.05
CA ASP A 152 -6.32 -27.03 -8.50
C ASP A 152 -7.69 -27.67 -8.88
N ALA A 153 -8.38 -28.32 -7.94
CA ALA A 153 -9.69 -28.94 -8.11
C ALA A 153 -10.86 -28.02 -7.70
N GLY A 154 -10.61 -27.00 -6.88
CA GLY A 154 -11.54 -25.93 -6.55
C GLY A 154 -11.48 -25.49 -5.08
N ASP A 155 -12.57 -24.91 -4.59
CA ASP A 155 -12.69 -24.45 -3.20
C ASP A 155 -12.54 -25.62 -2.21
N VAL A 156 -11.55 -25.51 -1.32
CA VAL A 156 -11.29 -26.47 -0.24
C VAL A 156 -12.02 -26.08 1.04
N MET A 157 -12.02 -24.78 1.37
CA MET A 157 -12.76 -24.22 2.50
C MET A 157 -12.98 -22.73 2.33
N SER A 158 -14.04 -22.21 2.95
CA SER A 158 -14.36 -20.79 2.85
C SER A 158 -14.93 -20.22 4.14
N THR A 159 -14.88 -18.90 4.27
CA THR A 159 -15.58 -18.17 5.32
C THR A 159 -15.96 -16.78 4.85
N GLY A 160 -17.15 -16.33 5.22
CA GLY A 160 -17.59 -14.96 4.95
C GLY A 160 -17.01 -14.00 5.98
N VAL A 161 -16.64 -12.79 5.55
CA VAL A 161 -16.30 -11.70 6.46
C VAL A 161 -17.50 -10.76 6.51
N PRO A 162 -18.13 -10.56 7.68
CA PRO A 162 -19.29 -9.68 7.79
C PRO A 162 -18.93 -8.23 7.48
N SER A 163 -19.92 -7.46 7.01
CA SER A 163 -19.86 -6.02 6.73
C SER A 163 -19.58 -5.12 7.95
N GLY A 164 -19.48 -5.71 9.15
CA GLY A 164 -19.33 -4.98 10.40
C GLY A 164 -17.91 -4.47 10.60
N GLY A 165 -17.78 -3.18 10.94
CA GLY A 165 -16.56 -2.56 11.45
C GLY A 165 -15.98 -1.45 10.59
N PRO A 166 -15.22 -0.50 11.19
CA PRO A 166 -14.66 0.63 10.48
C PRO A 166 -13.73 0.16 9.36
N PRO A 167 -13.57 0.97 8.29
CA PRO A 167 -12.67 0.72 7.16
C PRO A 167 -11.37 0.00 7.53
N VAL A 168 -10.97 -1.05 6.80
CA VAL A 168 -9.58 -1.49 6.82
C VAL A 168 -8.74 -0.31 6.37
N PRO A 169 -7.69 0.08 7.11
CA PRO A 169 -6.81 1.12 6.63
C PRO A 169 -6.04 0.59 5.41
N GLY A 170 -6.53 0.90 4.21
CA GLY A 170 -5.64 1.20 3.09
C GLY A 170 -4.91 2.49 3.47
N ASN A 171 -3.81 2.35 4.21
CA ASN A 171 -3.23 3.39 5.06
C ASN A 171 -4.25 3.96 6.07
N ALA A 172 -3.82 4.50 7.22
CA ALA A 172 -4.71 5.34 8.02
C ALA A 172 -5.40 6.34 7.07
N CYS A 173 -6.69 6.68 7.26
CA CYS A 173 -7.34 7.79 6.56
C CYS A 173 -6.72 9.13 7.00
N ALA A 174 -5.42 9.25 6.79
CA ALA A 174 -4.69 10.48 6.80
C ALA A 174 -4.99 11.15 5.47
N ALA A 175 -5.43 12.40 5.54
CA ALA A 175 -5.58 13.20 4.35
C ALA A 175 -4.24 13.27 3.62
N VAL A 176 -4.27 13.04 2.31
CA VAL A 176 -3.10 13.11 1.42
C VAL A 176 -3.53 13.86 0.19
N ASN A 177 -2.66 14.73 -0.33
CA ASN A 177 -2.89 15.41 -1.60
C ASN A 177 -1.56 15.58 -2.32
N THR A 178 -1.20 14.58 -3.12
CA THR A 178 0.12 14.50 -3.78
C THR A 178 0.43 15.63 -4.77
N GLY A 179 -0.56 16.46 -5.12
CA GLY A 179 -0.46 17.37 -6.26
C GLY A 179 -0.26 16.62 -7.57
N ASP A 180 0.06 17.35 -8.65
CA ASP A 180 0.42 16.75 -9.92
C ASP A 180 1.87 16.26 -9.86
N VAL A 181 2.07 14.95 -10.05
CA VAL A 181 3.40 14.35 -10.22
C VAL A 181 3.59 13.94 -11.67
N PHE A 182 4.80 14.14 -12.20
CA PHE A 182 5.11 13.90 -13.61
C PHE A 182 5.86 12.58 -13.78
N PHE A 183 5.43 11.79 -14.75
CA PHE A 183 6.00 10.47 -15.00
C PHE A 183 7.28 10.56 -15.82
N VAL A 184 8.10 9.53 -15.69
CA VAL A 184 9.24 9.29 -16.58
C VAL A 184 8.72 8.64 -17.85
N ALA A 185 9.23 9.05 -19.01
CA ALA A 185 8.96 8.39 -20.28
C ALA A 185 9.89 7.18 -20.45
N ASP A 186 9.31 6.00 -20.62
CA ASP A 186 10.03 4.71 -20.72
C ASP A 186 10.03 4.11 -22.14
N GLY A 187 9.38 4.78 -23.08
CA GLY A 187 9.28 4.33 -24.47
C GLY A 187 8.37 5.19 -25.35
N GLY A 188 7.50 6.00 -24.74
CA GLY A 188 6.63 6.96 -25.44
C GLY A 188 7.25 8.34 -25.64
N ALA A 189 6.80 9.06 -26.66
CA ALA A 189 6.87 10.52 -26.71
C ALA A 189 5.61 11.11 -26.06
N GLY A 190 5.72 12.29 -25.44
CA GLY A 190 4.59 12.96 -24.78
C GLY A 190 4.86 13.22 -23.31
N LYS A 191 3.80 13.49 -22.56
CA LYS A 191 3.84 13.74 -21.11
C LYS A 191 2.75 12.94 -20.43
N ALA A 192 3.03 12.51 -19.21
CA ALA A 192 2.01 11.96 -18.33
C ALA A 192 2.18 12.53 -16.94
N LYS A 193 1.05 12.76 -16.28
CA LYS A 193 0.98 13.17 -14.89
C LYS A 193 -0.10 12.39 -14.17
N ALA A 194 0.04 12.28 -12.86
CA ALA A 194 -1.00 11.75 -12.01
C ALA A 194 -1.14 12.56 -10.73
N ARG A 195 -2.31 12.41 -10.11
CA ARG A 195 -2.63 12.96 -8.82
C ARG A 195 -3.43 11.93 -8.04
N PHE A 196 -3.11 11.80 -6.77
CA PHE A 196 -3.97 11.15 -5.79
C PHE A 196 -4.30 12.13 -4.67
N ARG A 197 -5.59 12.17 -4.31
CA ARG A 197 -6.06 12.75 -3.06
C ARG A 197 -6.85 11.72 -2.28
N ARG A 198 -6.67 11.78 -0.97
CA ARG A 198 -7.56 11.16 0.01
C ARG A 198 -7.93 12.21 1.03
N GLU A 199 -9.21 12.41 1.28
CA GLU A 199 -9.73 13.38 2.24
C GLU A 199 -9.83 12.80 3.66
N GLU A 200 -10.22 13.63 4.63
CA GLU A 200 -10.30 13.23 6.05
C GLU A 200 -11.42 12.21 6.33
N ASP A 201 -12.44 12.19 5.47
CA ASP A 201 -13.54 11.22 5.44
C ASP A 201 -13.22 9.95 4.63
N CYS A 202 -11.98 9.81 4.17
CA CYS A 202 -11.48 8.72 3.34
C CYS A 202 -11.94 8.77 1.87
N ASP A 203 -12.53 9.87 1.39
CA ASP A 203 -12.89 9.99 -0.02
C ASP A 203 -11.64 10.10 -0.88
N ARG A 204 -11.57 9.31 -1.97
CA ARG A 204 -10.39 9.19 -2.82
C ARG A 204 -10.68 9.71 -4.21
N ASP A 205 -9.76 10.54 -4.69
CA ASP A 205 -9.68 11.07 -6.05
C ASP A 205 -8.35 10.59 -6.63
N PHE A 206 -8.41 9.87 -7.74
CA PHE A 206 -7.23 9.48 -8.50
C PHE A 206 -7.39 9.84 -9.96
N ARG A 207 -6.41 10.57 -10.46
CA ARG A 207 -6.37 11.00 -11.86
C ARG A 207 -5.03 10.66 -12.48
N VAL A 208 -5.08 10.16 -13.71
CA VAL A 208 -3.94 10.06 -14.62
C VAL A 208 -4.31 10.74 -15.93
N GLU A 209 -3.43 11.59 -16.40
CA GLU A 209 -3.61 12.35 -17.64
C GLU A 209 -2.37 12.19 -18.52
N VAL A 210 -2.62 12.00 -19.81
CA VAL A 210 -1.58 11.81 -20.82
C VAL A 210 -1.81 12.75 -21.99
N GLU A 211 -0.75 13.42 -22.41
CA GLU A 211 -0.74 14.42 -23.48
C GLU A 211 0.34 14.12 -24.51
N ASP A 212 0.13 14.60 -25.73
CA ASP A 212 1.11 14.57 -26.83
C ASP A 212 1.59 13.14 -27.21
N VAL A 213 0.77 12.13 -26.93
CA VAL A 213 0.99 10.73 -27.34
C VAL A 213 0.20 10.36 -28.59
N ALA A 214 0.44 9.18 -29.16
CA ALA A 214 -0.38 8.68 -30.25
C ALA A 214 -1.82 8.38 -29.77
N PRO A 215 -2.87 8.78 -30.50
CA PRO A 215 -4.24 8.40 -30.18
C PRO A 215 -4.42 6.88 -30.09
N GLY A 216 -5.22 6.42 -29.15
CA GLY A 216 -5.46 5.00 -28.92
C GLY A 216 -5.84 4.66 -27.49
N SER A 217 -5.91 3.36 -27.20
CA SER A 217 -6.27 2.83 -25.89
C SER A 217 -5.05 2.68 -24.99
N TYR A 218 -5.18 3.18 -23.77
CA TYR A 218 -4.18 3.09 -22.72
C TYR A 218 -4.78 2.48 -21.46
N GLU A 219 -3.93 1.93 -20.61
CA GLU A 219 -4.27 1.33 -19.32
C GLU A 219 -3.38 1.94 -18.24
N VAL A 220 -3.97 2.20 -17.07
CA VAL A 220 -3.24 2.60 -15.87
C VAL A 220 -3.07 1.38 -14.98
N CYS A 221 -1.84 1.15 -14.54
CA CYS A 221 -1.44 0.01 -13.72
C CYS A 221 -0.73 0.49 -12.47
N VAL A 222 -1.17 0.07 -11.30
CA VAL A 222 -0.52 0.39 -10.02
C VAL A 222 -0.08 -0.91 -9.36
N ALA A 223 1.22 -1.05 -9.13
CA ALA A 223 1.85 -2.27 -8.63
C ALA A 223 1.43 -3.56 -9.40
N GLY A 224 1.13 -3.44 -10.70
CA GLY A 224 0.66 -4.55 -11.55
C GLY A 224 -0.84 -4.80 -11.54
N THR A 225 -1.62 -4.06 -10.73
CA THR A 225 -3.08 -4.08 -10.72
C THR A 225 -3.63 -3.05 -11.71
N SER A 226 -4.60 -3.44 -12.54
CA SER A 226 -5.25 -2.50 -13.47
C SER A 226 -6.23 -1.60 -12.74
N TYR A 227 -6.06 -0.29 -12.94
CA TYR A 227 -6.96 0.75 -12.42
C TYR A 227 -8.01 1.14 -13.48
N GLY A 228 -7.85 0.63 -14.70
CA GLY A 228 -8.77 0.86 -15.79
C GLY A 228 -8.09 1.35 -17.06
N THR A 229 -8.90 1.46 -18.10
CA THR A 229 -8.45 1.87 -19.44
C THR A 229 -9.05 3.21 -19.83
N PHE A 230 -8.35 3.98 -20.63
CA PHE A 230 -8.83 5.24 -21.17
C PHE A 230 -8.43 5.40 -22.65
N GLN A 231 -9.12 6.29 -23.35
CA GLN A 231 -8.82 6.61 -24.74
C GLN A 231 -8.11 7.94 -24.80
N VAL A 232 -6.97 7.97 -25.48
CA VAL A 232 -6.37 9.23 -25.93
C VAL A 232 -6.94 9.57 -27.29
N VAL A 233 -7.51 10.77 -27.40
CA VAL A 233 -8.15 11.27 -28.61
C VAL A 233 -7.50 12.58 -29.04
N SER A 234 -7.61 12.89 -30.33
CA SER A 234 -7.23 14.21 -30.85
C SER A 234 -8.48 15.01 -31.16
N ASN A 235 -8.56 16.23 -30.66
CA ASN A 235 -9.60 17.20 -31.01
C ASN A 235 -9.18 18.16 -32.15
N GLY A 236 -8.03 17.90 -32.79
CA GLY A 236 -7.44 18.73 -33.84
C GLY A 236 -6.55 19.88 -33.34
N VAL A 237 -6.52 20.15 -32.02
CA VAL A 237 -5.65 21.14 -31.38
C VAL A 237 -4.74 20.50 -30.34
N GLN A 238 -5.26 19.53 -29.59
CA GLN A 238 -4.57 18.81 -28.53
C GLN A 238 -4.78 17.31 -28.71
N VAL A 239 -3.86 16.51 -28.19
CA VAL A 239 -3.97 15.06 -28.11
C VAL A 239 -3.86 14.68 -26.64
N GLU A 240 -4.97 14.30 -26.04
CA GLU A 240 -5.07 14.06 -24.60
C GLU A 240 -5.99 12.89 -24.29
N GLY A 241 -5.78 12.28 -23.13
CA GLY A 241 -6.68 11.29 -22.57
C GLY A 241 -6.43 11.14 -21.07
N GLU A 242 -7.49 10.81 -20.35
CA GLU A 242 -7.46 10.74 -18.90
C GLU A 242 -8.23 9.54 -18.35
N LEU A 243 -7.76 9.06 -17.21
CA LEU A 243 -8.49 8.20 -16.29
C LEU A 243 -8.70 8.99 -15.01
N GLU A 244 -9.95 9.14 -14.60
CA GLU A 244 -10.34 9.72 -13.31
C GLU A 244 -11.21 8.71 -12.57
N LEU A 245 -10.87 8.46 -11.31
CA LEU A 245 -11.59 7.58 -10.38
C LEU A 245 -11.92 8.36 -9.11
N ASP A 246 -13.19 8.35 -8.71
CA ASP A 246 -13.68 9.08 -7.54
C ASP A 246 -14.60 8.20 -6.68
N ASN A 247 -14.49 8.28 -5.36
CA ASN A 247 -15.44 7.65 -4.44
C ASN A 247 -16.88 8.20 -4.61
N ASP A 248 -17.02 9.48 -4.95
CA ASP A 248 -18.27 10.21 -5.14
C ASP A 248 -18.60 10.40 -6.62
N ALA A 249 -18.46 9.34 -7.42
CA ALA A 249 -18.85 9.34 -8.83
C ALA A 249 -20.38 9.53 -9.01
N ASP A 250 -20.85 10.78 -8.97
CA ASP A 250 -22.26 11.15 -8.98
C ASP A 250 -22.73 11.75 -10.33
N GLN A 251 -21.80 12.07 -11.24
CA GLN A 251 -22.13 12.59 -12.57
C GLN A 251 -22.04 11.52 -13.68
N PRO A 252 -22.84 11.67 -14.76
CA PRO A 252 -22.74 10.80 -15.91
C PRO A 252 -21.36 10.89 -16.59
N GLY A 253 -20.58 9.81 -16.49
CA GLY A 253 -19.24 9.71 -17.08
C GLY A 253 -18.15 9.53 -16.04
N ASP A 254 -18.44 9.83 -14.77
CA ASP A 254 -17.54 9.58 -13.65
C ASP A 254 -17.37 8.08 -13.45
N ARG A 255 -16.20 7.70 -12.93
CA ARG A 255 -15.89 6.31 -12.66
C ARG A 255 -15.68 6.15 -11.17
N PRO A 256 -16.37 5.21 -10.52
CA PRO A 256 -16.18 4.99 -9.10
C PRO A 256 -14.76 4.51 -8.84
N PHE A 257 -14.14 4.98 -7.76
CA PHE A 257 -12.92 4.39 -7.22
C PHE A 257 -13.31 3.08 -6.51
N PRO A 258 -13.00 1.90 -7.08
CA PRO A 258 -13.42 0.64 -6.49
C PRO A 258 -12.77 0.44 -5.11
N ALA A 259 -13.55 -0.01 -4.12
CA ALA A 259 -13.02 -0.32 -2.79
C ALA A 259 -11.92 -1.40 -2.80
N SER A 260 -11.90 -2.24 -3.84
CA SER A 260 -10.86 -3.26 -4.05
C SER A 260 -9.53 -2.71 -4.58
N LEU A 261 -9.49 -1.49 -5.12
CA LEU A 261 -8.23 -0.88 -5.56
C LEU A 261 -7.51 -0.27 -4.36
N PRO A 262 -6.21 -0.59 -4.17
CA PRO A 262 -5.43 -0.02 -3.09
C PRO A 262 -5.19 1.48 -3.32
N ASP A 263 -4.77 2.18 -2.27
CA ASP A 263 -4.24 3.53 -2.44
C ASP A 263 -2.91 3.47 -3.21
N PRO A 264 -2.69 4.35 -4.20
CA PRO A 264 -1.48 4.30 -5.03
C PRO A 264 -0.22 4.76 -4.29
N ILE A 265 -0.35 5.26 -3.06
CA ILE A 265 0.74 5.79 -2.24
C ILE A 265 1.82 4.75 -2.01
N GLY A 266 3.08 5.11 -2.29
CA GLY A 266 4.23 4.22 -2.16
C GLY A 266 4.30 3.11 -3.22
N LEU A 267 3.33 3.03 -4.13
CA LEU A 267 3.28 2.03 -5.18
C LEU A 267 3.81 2.60 -6.51
N SER A 268 4.29 1.72 -7.38
CA SER A 268 4.68 2.10 -8.73
C SER A 268 3.43 2.31 -9.59
N ILE A 269 3.40 3.36 -10.41
CA ILE A 269 2.35 3.59 -11.40
C ILE A 269 2.93 3.48 -12.79
N GLU A 270 2.22 2.83 -13.69
CA GLU A 270 2.59 2.63 -15.08
C GLU A 270 1.42 2.99 -15.98
N VAL A 271 1.72 3.69 -17.07
CA VAL A 271 0.79 3.86 -18.19
C VAL A 271 1.27 2.98 -19.33
N ARG A 272 0.40 2.08 -19.78
CA ARG A 272 0.68 1.11 -20.83
C ARG A 272 -0.24 1.30 -22.02
N GLN A 273 0.28 1.16 -23.24
CA GLN A 273 -0.51 1.20 -24.47
C GLN A 273 -0.97 -0.20 -24.85
N GLY A 274 -2.26 -0.34 -25.19
CA GLY A 274 -2.91 -1.58 -25.62
C GLY A 274 -3.84 -2.19 -24.57
N ALA A 275 -4.90 -2.87 -25.02
CA ALA A 275 -5.99 -3.40 -24.18
C ALA A 275 -5.87 -4.92 -23.90
N GLY A 276 -4.64 -5.44 -23.82
CA GLY A 276 -4.40 -6.84 -23.43
C GLY A 276 -4.58 -7.02 -21.92
N SER A 277 -5.03 -8.20 -21.48
CA SER A 277 -5.25 -8.59 -20.08
C SER A 277 -4.22 -8.01 -19.10
N PRO A 278 -4.63 -7.67 -17.88
CA PRO A 278 -4.25 -6.42 -17.23
C PRO A 278 -2.74 -6.23 -17.18
N CYS A 279 -2.30 -5.01 -17.52
CA CYS A 279 -0.92 -4.55 -17.38
C CYS A 279 0.12 -5.26 -18.25
N THR A 280 -0.32 -5.87 -19.37
CA THR A 280 0.57 -6.51 -20.35
C THR A 280 0.90 -5.64 -21.57
N GLY A 281 0.29 -4.45 -21.68
CA GLY A 281 0.56 -3.49 -22.74
C GLY A 281 1.99 -2.98 -22.77
N THR A 282 2.33 -2.24 -23.82
CA THR A 282 3.66 -1.62 -23.96
C THR A 282 3.80 -0.48 -22.96
N LEU A 283 4.82 -0.52 -22.09
CA LEU A 283 5.08 0.55 -21.12
C LEU A 283 5.44 1.85 -21.85
N PHE A 284 4.73 2.92 -21.54
CA PHE A 284 4.94 4.25 -22.10
C PHE A 284 5.52 5.22 -21.07
N PHE A 285 4.91 5.24 -19.89
CA PHE A 285 5.32 6.08 -18.78
C PHE A 285 5.31 5.30 -17.48
N SER A 286 6.23 5.62 -16.58
CA SER A 286 6.24 5.06 -15.23
C SER A 286 6.56 6.10 -14.16
N PHE A 287 6.16 5.75 -12.94
CA PHE A 287 6.54 6.42 -11.71
C PHE A 287 6.87 5.34 -10.68
N THR A 288 8.10 5.32 -10.17
CA THR A 288 8.63 4.16 -9.43
C THR A 288 8.04 4.00 -8.02
N SER A 289 7.63 5.10 -7.37
CA SER A 289 7.01 5.08 -6.04
C SER A 289 6.23 6.37 -5.82
N PHE A 290 4.89 6.31 -5.84
CA PHE A 290 4.04 7.49 -5.68
C PHE A 290 4.26 8.17 -4.33
N PRO A 291 4.38 9.51 -4.27
CA PRO A 291 4.74 10.20 -3.04
C PRO A 291 3.62 10.13 -2.00
N ASP A 292 4.02 10.20 -0.74
CA ASP A 292 3.17 10.25 0.44
C ASP A 292 3.02 11.66 1.03
N THR A 293 3.76 12.65 0.49
CA THR A 293 3.73 14.05 0.94
C THR A 293 2.79 14.91 0.11
N PRO A 294 2.10 15.88 0.74
CA PRO A 294 1.34 16.92 0.04
C PRO A 294 2.22 17.98 -0.65
#